data_AF-A0AAD1SJM2-F1
#
_entry.id   AF-A0AAD1SJM2-F1
#
_cell.length_a   1.000
_cell.length_b   1.000
_cell.length_c   1.000
_cell.angle_alpha   90.00
_cell.angle_beta   90.00
_cell.angle_gamma   90.00
#
_symmetry.space_group_name_H-M   'P 1'
#
loop_
_entity.id
_entity.type
_entity.pdbx_description
1 polymer ?
#
loop_
_entity_poly.entity_id
_entity_poly.type
_entity_poly.pdbx_seq_one_letter_code
_entity_poly.pdbx_strand_id
1 'polypeptide(L)'
;MPKAPQNKGKPENKVIHPYSRKAAQLAREGHKQDRKEKLKNEKALRLNIIGEKLQWFQSHLDPDKNEYTKKEACELIESYMHRFDSELEQIELQNSIKGRQARQHVSRETVIKQTMERERALYNGYGIAF
;
A
#
# COMPACT_ATOMS: atom_id res chain seq x y z
N MET A 1 56.49 -7.81 -35.81
CA MET A 1 55.03 -8.00 -35.73
C MET A 1 54.64 -8.11 -34.26
N PRO A 2 53.72 -7.30 -33.71
CA PRO A 2 53.28 -7.47 -32.32
C PRO A 2 52.23 -8.59 -32.23
N LYS A 3 52.35 -9.45 -31.21
CA LYS A 3 51.41 -10.55 -30.95
C LYS A 3 50.06 -9.99 -30.49
N ALA A 4 48.98 -10.46 -31.13
CA ALA A 4 47.61 -10.10 -30.78
C ALA A 4 47.27 -10.52 -29.33
N PRO A 5 46.54 -9.69 -28.55
CA PRO A 5 46.10 -10.07 -27.22
C PRO A 5 45.07 -11.20 -27.34
N GLN A 6 45.38 -12.36 -26.77
CA GLN A 6 44.42 -13.46 -26.66
C GLN A 6 43.26 -13.02 -25.78
N ASN A 7 42.12 -12.74 -26.41
CA ASN A 7 40.86 -12.46 -25.73
C ASN A 7 40.33 -13.79 -25.18
N LYS A 8 40.86 -14.24 -24.03
CA LYS A 8 40.30 -15.39 -23.31
C LYS A 8 38.92 -14.99 -22.83
N GLY A 9 37.88 -15.49 -23.52
CA GLY A 9 36.48 -15.28 -23.18
C GLY A 9 36.27 -15.47 -21.67
N LYS A 10 35.71 -14.46 -21.01
CA LYS A 10 35.41 -14.53 -19.58
C LYS A 10 34.36 -15.63 -19.39
N PRO A 11 34.63 -16.72 -18.66
CA PRO A 11 33.58 -17.69 -18.35
C PRO A 11 32.52 -16.98 -17.50
N GLU A 12 31.27 -17.11 -17.94
CA GLU A 12 30.12 -16.32 -17.44
C GLU A 12 29.82 -16.60 -15.96
N ASN A 13 30.23 -17.76 -15.44
CA ASN A 13 29.92 -18.23 -14.09
C ASN A 13 31.19 -18.57 -13.28
N LYS A 14 32.00 -17.55 -12.95
CA LYS A 14 33.03 -17.72 -11.90
C LYS A 14 32.40 -17.57 -10.53
N VAL A 15 32.63 -18.56 -9.66
CA VAL A 15 32.31 -18.46 -8.22
C VAL A 15 32.97 -17.20 -7.66
N ILE A 16 32.16 -16.30 -7.12
CA ILE A 16 32.62 -15.01 -6.58
C ILE A 16 32.84 -15.17 -5.09
N HIS A 17 34.05 -14.88 -4.61
CA HIS A 17 34.32 -14.90 -3.18
C HIS A 17 33.53 -13.78 -2.47
N PRO A 18 32.91 -14.03 -1.30
CA PRO A 18 32.05 -13.05 -0.61
C PRO A 18 32.74 -11.71 -0.31
N TYR A 19 34.03 -11.74 0.02
CA TYR A 19 34.81 -10.53 0.33
C TYR A 19 35.53 -9.92 -0.90
N SER A 20 35.22 -10.39 -2.11
CA SER A 20 35.83 -9.84 -3.32
C SER A 20 35.24 -8.48 -3.69
N ARG A 21 36.01 -7.66 -4.41
CA ARG A 21 35.52 -6.38 -4.99
C ARG A 21 34.29 -6.58 -5.88
N LYS A 22 34.22 -7.71 -6.62
CA LYS A 22 33.09 -8.04 -7.48
C LYS A 22 31.82 -8.32 -6.65
N ALA A 23 31.93 -9.04 -5.53
CA ALA A 23 30.80 -9.25 -4.61
C ALA A 23 30.30 -7.93 -4.01
N ALA A 24 31.22 -7.05 -3.58
CA ALA A 24 30.85 -5.73 -3.05
C ALA A 24 30.12 -4.85 -4.09
N GLN A 25 30.53 -4.92 -5.37
CA GLN A 25 29.84 -4.21 -6.46
C GLN A 25 28.42 -4.75 -6.68
N LEU A 26 28.24 -6.07 -6.71
CA LEU A 26 26.93 -6.71 -6.86
C LEU A 26 26.00 -6.36 -5.68
N ALA A 27 26.51 -6.38 -4.45
CA ALA A 27 25.73 -6.00 -3.28
C ALA A 27 25.28 -4.52 -3.33
N ARG A 28 26.17 -3.61 -3.76
CA ARG A 28 25.81 -2.19 -3.93
C ARG A 28 24.72 -1.99 -4.98
N GLU A 29 24.81 -2.69 -6.11
CA GLU A 29 23.78 -2.61 -7.15
C GLU A 29 22.45 -3.19 -6.65
N GLY A 30 22.49 -4.33 -5.94
CA GLY A 30 21.31 -4.92 -5.29
C GLY A 30 20.62 -3.93 -4.36
N HIS A 31 21.35 -3.35 -3.41
CA HIS A 31 20.79 -2.35 -2.48
C HIS A 31 20.24 -1.11 -3.18
N LYS A 32 20.84 -0.69 -4.30
CA LYS A 32 20.35 0.44 -5.10
C LYS A 32 19.01 0.09 -5.75
N GLN A 33 18.88 -1.11 -6.32
CA GLN A 33 17.63 -1.58 -6.90
C GLN A 33 16.55 -1.76 -5.82
N ASP A 34 16.88 -2.34 -4.67
CA ASP A 34 15.95 -2.50 -3.55
C ASP A 34 15.40 -1.15 -3.08
N ARG A 35 16.28 -0.15 -2.94
CA ARG A 35 15.85 1.21 -2.58
C ARG A 35 14.92 1.82 -3.63
N LYS A 36 15.24 1.62 -4.91
CA LYS A 36 14.43 2.13 -6.02
C LYS A 36 13.04 1.48 -6.06
N GLU A 37 12.97 0.15 -5.93
CA GLU A 37 11.70 -0.59 -5.90
C GLU A 37 10.88 -0.22 -4.66
N LYS A 38 11.52 -0.07 -3.50
CA LYS A 38 10.83 0.41 -2.28
C LYS A 38 10.15 1.77 -2.50
N LEU A 39 10.86 2.76 -3.03
CA LEU A 39 10.29 4.09 -3.32
C LEU A 39 9.14 4.02 -4.34
N LYS A 40 9.27 3.18 -5.35
CA LYS A 40 8.23 2.95 -6.35
C LYS A 40 6.98 2.34 -5.72
N ASN A 41 7.15 1.33 -4.88
CA ASN A 41 6.05 0.64 -4.20
C ASN A 41 5.36 1.55 -3.18
N GLU A 42 6.11 2.37 -2.43
CA GLU A 42 5.53 3.38 -1.53
C GLU A 42 4.68 4.41 -2.28
N LYS A 43 5.18 4.90 -3.44
CA LYS A 43 4.40 5.82 -4.29
C LYS A 43 3.16 5.15 -4.87
N ALA A 44 3.29 3.91 -5.36
CA ALA A 44 2.17 3.15 -5.90
C ALA A 44 1.09 2.91 -4.84
N LEU A 45 1.49 2.54 -3.61
CA LEU A 45 0.58 2.34 -2.49
C LEU A 45 -0.19 3.63 -2.16
N ARG A 46 0.50 4.78 -2.12
CA ARG A 46 -0.15 6.08 -1.87
C ARG A 46 -1.19 6.41 -2.93
N LEU A 47 -0.85 6.21 -4.21
CA LEU A 47 -1.76 6.46 -5.33
C LEU A 47 -2.94 5.49 -5.33
N ASN A 48 -2.69 4.23 -4.99
CA ASN A 48 -3.72 3.21 -4.89
C ASN A 48 -4.76 3.57 -3.81
N ILE A 49 -4.33 4.02 -2.63
CA ILE A 49 -5.26 4.47 -1.56
C ILE A 49 -6.16 5.61 -2.05
N ILE A 50 -5.61 6.59 -2.77
CA ILE A 50 -6.40 7.69 -3.35
C ILE A 50 -7.36 7.13 -4.42
N GLY A 51 -6.89 6.22 -5.27
CA GLY A 51 -7.70 5.57 -6.30
C GLY A 51 -8.89 4.80 -5.73
N GLU A 52 -8.66 3.97 -4.71
CA GLU A 52 -9.73 3.24 -4.02
C GLU A 52 -10.76 4.18 -3.39
N LYS A 53 -10.30 5.27 -2.76
CA LYS A 53 -11.18 6.31 -2.23
C LYS A 53 -12.03 6.92 -3.33
N LEU A 54 -11.42 7.41 -4.41
CA LEU A 54 -12.13 8.03 -5.53
C LEU A 54 -13.11 7.05 -6.19
N GLN A 55 -12.72 5.78 -6.33
CA GLN A 55 -13.57 4.74 -6.89
C GLN A 55 -14.81 4.50 -6.01
N TRP A 56 -14.65 4.49 -4.68
CA TRP A 56 -15.80 4.39 -3.78
C TRP A 56 -16.75 5.55 -3.97
N PHE A 57 -16.26 6.79 -4.03
CA PHE A 57 -17.13 7.95 -4.26
C PHE A 57 -17.81 7.86 -5.63
N GLN A 58 -17.07 7.50 -6.68
CA GLN A 58 -17.63 7.33 -8.02
C GLN A 58 -18.77 6.31 -8.05
N SER A 59 -18.68 5.19 -7.32
CA SER A 59 -19.73 4.17 -7.32
C SER A 59 -20.96 4.53 -6.48
N HIS A 60 -20.86 5.52 -5.60
CA HIS A 60 -21.94 5.97 -4.72
C HIS A 60 -22.52 7.34 -5.12
N LEU A 61 -21.94 7.97 -6.14
CA LEU A 61 -22.50 9.16 -6.77
C LEU A 61 -23.59 8.75 -7.77
N ASP A 62 -24.64 9.57 -7.82
CA ASP A 62 -25.73 9.43 -8.77
C ASP A 62 -25.28 10.02 -10.12
N PRO A 63 -25.19 9.21 -11.19
CA PRO A 63 -24.72 9.66 -12.49
C PRO A 63 -25.64 10.70 -13.14
N ASP A 64 -26.92 10.75 -12.76
CA ASP A 64 -27.90 11.65 -13.35
C ASP A 64 -27.97 13.01 -12.62
N LYS A 65 -27.23 13.14 -11.51
CA LYS A 65 -27.25 14.32 -10.65
C LYS A 65 -26.04 15.21 -10.88
N ASN A 66 -26.30 16.42 -11.37
CA ASN A 66 -25.24 17.40 -11.70
C ASN A 66 -24.69 18.15 -10.48
N GLU A 67 -25.50 18.34 -9.44
CA GLU A 67 -25.12 19.15 -8.28
C GLU A 67 -25.55 18.48 -6.99
N TYR A 68 -24.66 18.49 -5.99
CA TYR A 68 -24.94 18.03 -4.64
C TYR A 68 -25.06 19.22 -3.72
N THR A 69 -26.12 19.24 -2.91
CA THR A 69 -26.21 20.20 -1.82
C THR A 69 -25.17 19.87 -0.75
N LYS A 70 -24.81 20.86 0.06
CA LYS A 70 -23.87 20.67 1.17
C LYS A 70 -24.28 19.53 2.10
N LYS A 71 -25.59 19.38 2.36
CA LYS A 71 -26.14 18.34 3.22
C LYS A 71 -25.90 16.95 2.63
N GLU A 72 -26.21 16.76 1.36
CA GLU A 72 -26.04 15.47 0.69
C GLU A 72 -24.56 15.10 0.54
N ALA A 73 -23.68 16.08 0.32
CA ALA A 73 -22.25 15.86 0.33
C ALA A 73 -21.74 15.40 1.71
N CYS A 74 -22.25 15.97 2.80
CA CYS A 74 -21.94 15.51 4.16
C CYS A 74 -22.46 14.09 4.41
N GLU A 75 -23.69 13.77 4.00
CA GLU A 75 -24.28 12.43 4.14
C GLU A 75 -23.47 11.37 3.36
N LEU A 76 -22.98 11.72 2.16
CA LEU A 76 -22.13 10.84 1.35
C LEU A 76 -20.77 10.61 2.02
N ILE A 77 -20.18 11.66 2.60
CA ILE A 77 -18.93 11.56 3.36
C ILE A 77 -19.13 10.70 4.62
N GLU A 78 -20.22 10.87 5.34
CA GLU A 78 -20.54 10.04 6.51
C GLU A 78 -20.70 8.57 6.10
N SER A 79 -21.41 8.30 5.00
CA SER A 79 -21.51 6.96 4.43
C SER A 79 -20.13 6.36 4.10
N TYR A 80 -19.21 7.16 3.56
CA TYR A 80 -17.82 6.74 3.32
C TYR A 80 -17.07 6.40 4.61
N MET A 81 -17.30 7.15 5.69
CA MET A 81 -16.69 6.90 7.00
C MET A 81 -17.20 5.61 7.64
N HIS A 82 -18.43 5.19 7.32
CA HIS A 82 -19.06 3.98 7.82
C HIS A 82 -18.84 2.75 6.91
N ARG A 83 -18.04 2.87 5.84
CA ARG A 83 -17.82 1.79 4.86
C ARG A 83 -17.26 0.48 5.42
N PHE A 84 -16.59 0.53 6.57
CA PHE A 84 -15.97 -0.64 7.20
C PHE A 84 -16.77 -1.21 8.37
N ASP A 85 -17.92 -0.64 8.71
CA ASP A 85 -18.68 -1.04 9.89
C ASP A 85 -19.13 -2.51 9.80
N SER A 86 -19.58 -2.97 8.64
CA SER A 86 -19.96 -4.37 8.41
C SER A 86 -18.76 -5.33 8.52
N GLU A 87 -17.59 -4.94 8.01
CA GLU A 87 -16.36 -5.74 8.12
C GLU A 87 -15.90 -5.84 9.58
N LEU A 88 -15.95 -4.73 10.32
CA LEU A 88 -15.60 -4.70 11.74
C LEU A 88 -16.57 -5.51 12.60
N GLU A 89 -17.87 -5.40 12.35
CA GLU A 89 -18.90 -6.19 13.05
C GLU A 89 -18.70 -7.69 12.80
N GLN A 90 -18.38 -8.08 11.55
CA GLN A 90 -18.09 -9.48 11.24
C GLN A 90 -16.84 -10.00 11.97
N ILE A 91 -15.77 -9.20 12.03
CA ILE A 91 -14.55 -9.53 12.78
C ILE A 91 -14.85 -9.66 14.27
N GLU A 92 -15.66 -8.76 14.83
CA GLU A 92 -16.07 -8.80 16.23
C GLU A 92 -16.90 -10.05 16.52
N LEU A 93 -17.88 -10.36 15.68
CA LEU A 93 -18.72 -11.55 15.80
C LEU A 93 -17.88 -12.82 15.80
N GLN A 94 -16.96 -12.98 14.84
CA GLN A 94 -16.07 -14.14 14.78
C GLN A 94 -15.20 -14.28 16.03
N ASN A 95 -14.67 -13.17 16.54
CA ASN A 95 -13.84 -13.16 17.75
C ASN A 95 -14.66 -13.35 19.03
N SER A 96 -15.96 -13.05 19.03
CA SER A 96 -16.86 -13.26 20.17
C SER A 96 -17.26 -14.72 20.38
N ILE A 97 -17.08 -15.57 19.37
CA ILE A 97 -17.31 -17.01 19.48
C ILE A 97 -16.28 -17.61 20.45
N LYS A 98 -16.75 -17.99 21.64
CA LYS A 98 -15.91 -18.49 22.73
C LYS A 98 -15.24 -19.81 22.35
N GLY A 99 -13.91 -19.87 22.43
CA GLY A 99 -13.10 -21.07 22.21
C GLY A 99 -11.63 -20.85 22.57
N ARG A 100 -10.80 -21.90 22.47
CA ARG A 100 -9.33 -21.82 22.66
C ARG A 100 -8.62 -21.32 21.40
N GLN A 101 -9.19 -20.33 20.71
CA GLN A 101 -8.61 -19.78 19.49
C GLN A 101 -8.05 -18.38 19.77
N ALA A 102 -6.89 -18.10 19.16
CA ALA A 102 -6.31 -16.76 19.19
C ALA A 102 -7.20 -15.79 18.38
N ARG A 103 -7.13 -14.49 18.71
CA ARG A 103 -7.85 -13.46 17.95
C ARG A 103 -7.50 -13.54 16.47
N GLN A 104 -8.52 -13.64 15.63
CA GLN A 104 -8.37 -13.67 14.19
C GLN A 104 -8.48 -12.25 13.62
N HIS A 105 -7.92 -12.04 12.42
CA HIS A 105 -8.01 -10.77 11.68
C HIS A 105 -7.42 -9.52 12.36
N VAL A 106 -6.57 -9.67 13.39
CA VAL A 106 -5.99 -8.56 14.15
C VAL A 106 -5.27 -7.54 13.27
N SER A 107 -4.49 -8.00 12.28
CA SER A 107 -3.76 -7.12 11.38
C SER A 107 -4.68 -6.22 10.56
N ARG A 108 -5.75 -6.80 9.98
CA ARG A 108 -6.73 -6.07 9.18
C ARG A 108 -7.56 -5.12 10.03
N GLU A 109 -8.05 -5.59 11.18
CA GLU A 109 -8.78 -4.77 12.15
C GLU A 109 -7.98 -3.53 12.57
N THR A 110 -6.68 -3.71 12.86
CA THR A 110 -5.79 -2.62 13.25
C THR A 110 -5.61 -1.60 12.13
N VAL A 111 -5.40 -2.06 10.88
CA VAL A 111 -5.25 -1.18 9.73
C VAL A 111 -6.52 -0.38 9.45
N ILE A 112 -7.69 -1.01 9.54
CA ILE A 112 -8.99 -0.33 9.37
C ILE A 112 -9.15 0.76 10.43
N LYS A 113 -8.97 0.42 11.70
CA LYS A 113 -9.13 1.36 12.82
C LYS A 113 -8.20 2.57 12.68
N GLN A 114 -6.93 2.34 12.38
CA GLN A 114 -5.96 3.42 12.15
C GLN A 114 -6.32 4.29 10.94
N THR A 115 -6.85 3.69 9.87
CA THR A 115 -7.28 4.42 8.68
C THR A 115 -8.48 5.30 8.98
N MET A 116 -9.51 4.76 9.64
CA MET A 116 -10.70 5.51 10.03
C MET A 116 -10.37 6.64 11.01
N GLU A 117 -9.49 6.40 11.98
CA GLU A 117 -9.04 7.43 12.93
C GLU A 117 -8.38 8.61 12.20
N ARG A 118 -7.48 8.32 11.25
CA ARG A 118 -6.83 9.36 10.43
C ARG A 118 -7.83 10.13 9.58
N GLU A 119 -8.75 9.44 8.92
CA GLU A 119 -9.76 10.07 8.07
C GLU A 119 -10.72 10.97 8.88
N ARG A 120 -11.15 10.52 10.06
CA ARG A 120 -11.98 11.31 10.99
C ARG A 120 -11.24 12.54 11.51
N ALA A 121 -9.96 12.39 11.87
CA ALA A 121 -9.15 13.52 12.33
C ALA A 121 -9.01 14.60 11.24
N LEU A 122 -8.83 14.19 9.98
CA LEU A 122 -8.79 15.12 8.85
C LEU A 122 -10.14 15.80 8.62
N TYR A 123 -11.24 15.03 8.62
CA TYR A 123 -12.60 15.55 8.44
C TYR A 123 -12.95 16.61 9.48
N ASN A 124 -12.70 16.32 10.77
CA ASN A 124 -13.02 17.23 11.86
C ASN A 124 -12.10 18.46 11.93
N GLY A 125 -10.86 18.36 11.43
CA GLY A 125 -9.87 19.43 11.51
C GLY A 125 -9.95 20.42 10.36
N TYR A 126 -9.56 19.99 9.16
CA TYR A 126 -9.37 20.85 8.00
C TYR A 126 -10.30 20.50 6.82
N GLY A 127 -11.16 19.49 7.01
CA GLY A 127 -12.01 18.92 5.98
C GLY A 127 -11.36 17.73 5.25
N ILE A 128 -12.18 17.02 4.49
CA ILE A 128 -11.70 15.92 3.63
C ILE A 128 -11.18 16.48 2.32
N ALA A 129 -9.91 16.22 2.04
CA ALA A 129 -9.32 16.40 0.73
C ALA A 129 -9.32 15.08 -0.06
N PHE A 130 -9.40 15.21 -1.38
CA PHE A 130 -9.25 14.12 -2.36
C PHE A 130 -7.87 14.20 -3.00
#